data_AF-A0A969HJI6-F1
#
_entry.id   AF-A0A969HJI6-F1
#
_cell.length_a   1.000
_cell.length_b   1.000
_cell.length_c   1.000
_cell.angle_alpha   90.00
_cell.angle_beta   90.00
_cell.angle_gamma   90.00
#
_symmetry.space_group_name_H-M   'P 1'
#
loop_
_entity.id
_entity.type
_entity.pdbx_description
1 polymer ?
#
loop_
_entity_poly.entity_id
_entity_poly.type
_entity_poly.pdbx_seq_one_letter_code
_entity_poly.pdbx_strand_id
1 'polypeptide(L)'
;MTSVNQLLKDTKQKFKKPLNDFATPKNGIGIRYLEVGAVVGTTYMRELIHLQTLQTLTQYFADSVVSPRFLFKYASVANRLSGSELTYEDYLIQMDILQLELKRLLERSTAGNKEEKHETFRQLINNEGQEVALSAFLRQQAKEVRANAWVIDTDNFLSFIKIATKLSSEILKKNQDEVSVLTT
;
A
#
# COMPACT_ATOMS: atom_id res chain seq x y z
N MET A 1 -0.94 29.22 -4.34
CA MET A 1 -1.07 28.07 -5.26
C MET A 1 0.31 27.74 -5.81
N THR A 2 0.78 26.51 -5.65
CA THR A 2 2.10 26.08 -6.13
C THR A 2 2.00 25.77 -7.62
N SER A 3 2.85 26.36 -8.46
CA SER A 3 2.80 26.10 -9.92
C SER A 3 3.16 24.64 -10.23
N VAL A 4 2.61 24.06 -11.30
CA VAL A 4 2.90 22.68 -11.72
C VAL A 4 4.42 22.45 -11.89
N ASN A 5 5.14 23.45 -12.39
CA ASN A 5 6.59 23.41 -12.53
C ASN A 5 7.32 23.37 -11.18
N GLN A 6 6.79 24.06 -10.16
CA GLN A 6 7.33 24.01 -8.82
C GLN A 6 7.01 22.67 -8.14
N LEU A 7 5.81 22.12 -8.35
CA LEU A 7 5.43 20.79 -7.89
C LEU A 7 6.36 19.70 -8.46
N LEU A 8 6.66 19.76 -9.77
CA LEU A 8 7.57 18.84 -10.43
C LEU A 8 9.01 18.98 -9.93
N LYS A 9 9.48 20.21 -9.68
CA LYS A 9 10.80 20.47 -9.09
C LYS A 9 10.91 19.96 -7.65
N ASP A 10 9.92 20.23 -6.82
CA ASP A 10 9.86 19.78 -5.43
C ASP A 10 9.76 18.25 -5.35
N THR A 11 9.00 17.65 -6.26
CA THR A 11 8.89 16.20 -6.41
C THR A 11 10.25 15.60 -6.77
N LYS A 12 10.92 16.12 -7.82
CA LYS A 12 12.27 15.70 -8.22
C LYS A 12 13.31 15.89 -7.12
N GLN A 13 13.31 17.03 -6.42
CA GLN A 13 14.25 17.29 -5.32
C GLN A 13 14.01 16.40 -4.10
N LYS A 14 12.75 16.11 -3.76
CA LYS A 14 12.42 15.22 -2.63
C LYS A 14 12.62 13.75 -2.98
N PHE A 15 12.58 13.36 -4.26
CA PHE A 15 13.05 12.06 -4.74
C PHE A 15 14.58 11.98 -4.86
N LYS A 16 15.31 13.11 -4.85
CA LYS A 16 16.78 13.13 -4.73
C LYS A 16 17.28 12.88 -3.31
N LYS A 17 16.53 13.23 -2.25
CA LYS A 17 16.96 13.00 -0.85
C LYS A 17 17.15 11.51 -0.46
N PRO A 18 16.39 10.55 -1.01
CA PRO A 18 16.75 9.14 -0.93
C PRO A 18 17.67 8.73 -2.09
N LEU A 19 18.82 9.38 -2.23
CA LEU A 19 19.85 9.03 -3.22
C LEU A 19 20.46 7.63 -2.97
N ASN A 20 20.18 7.01 -1.81
CA ASN A 20 20.55 5.63 -1.49
C ASN A 20 19.48 4.58 -1.89
N ASP A 21 18.23 4.98 -2.14
CA ASP A 21 17.18 4.05 -2.59
C ASP A 21 17.17 3.85 -4.11
N PHE A 22 17.83 4.74 -4.86
CA PHE A 22 17.85 4.79 -6.34
C PHE A 22 19.25 4.65 -6.95
N ALA A 23 20.11 3.77 -6.42
CA ALA A 23 21.30 3.36 -7.17
C ALA A 23 20.86 2.79 -8.53
N THR A 24 21.51 3.23 -9.61
CA THR A 24 21.21 2.96 -11.02
C THR A 24 20.97 1.48 -11.44
N PRO A 25 21.40 0.43 -10.72
CA PRO A 25 20.91 -0.95 -10.98
C PRO A 25 19.48 -1.25 -10.50
N LYS A 26 18.81 -0.33 -9.78
CA LYS A 26 17.50 -0.53 -9.12
C LYS A 26 16.35 0.13 -9.91
N ASN A 27 15.89 -0.52 -10.98
CA ASN A 27 14.64 -0.15 -11.65
C ASN A 27 13.45 -0.27 -10.67
N GLY A 28 12.54 0.70 -10.68
CA GLY A 28 11.34 0.69 -9.83
C GLY A 28 10.43 1.91 -10.05
N ILE A 29 9.22 1.83 -9.50
CA ILE A 29 8.16 2.84 -9.58
C ILE A 29 8.00 3.47 -8.19
N GLY A 30 8.18 4.79 -8.12
CA GLY A 30 7.87 5.58 -6.93
C GLY A 30 6.57 6.34 -7.13
N ILE A 31 5.62 6.22 -6.20
CA ILE A 31 4.36 6.97 -6.21
C ILE A 31 4.31 7.85 -4.97
N ARG A 32 4.09 9.14 -5.17
CA ARG A 32 3.82 10.08 -4.08
C ARG A 32 2.47 10.75 -4.33
N TYR A 33 1.58 10.65 -3.35
CA TYR A 33 0.28 11.29 -3.40
C TYR A 33 0.27 12.55 -2.53
N LEU A 34 -0.22 13.64 -3.10
CA LEU A 34 -0.23 14.98 -2.50
C LEU A 34 -1.67 15.46 -2.40
N GLU A 35 -2.06 15.94 -1.22
CA GLU A 35 -3.28 16.74 -1.02
C GLU A 35 -2.88 18.18 -0.73
N VAL A 36 -3.85 19.10 -0.73
CA VAL A 36 -3.62 20.54 -0.53
C VAL A 36 -2.80 20.75 0.76
N GLY A 37 -1.52 21.11 0.58
CA GLY A 37 -0.57 21.40 1.65
C GLY A 37 0.12 20.21 2.32
N ALA A 38 -0.15 18.95 1.93
CA ALA A 38 0.40 17.78 2.63
C ALA A 38 0.76 16.60 1.72
N VAL A 39 1.80 15.86 2.12
CA VAL A 39 2.10 14.54 1.54
C VAL A 39 1.23 13.51 2.26
N VAL A 40 0.33 12.86 1.51
CA VAL A 40 -0.53 11.81 2.06
C VAL A 40 0.28 10.55 2.31
N GLY A 41 1.10 10.16 1.34
CA GLY A 41 1.90 8.94 1.38
C GLY A 41 2.95 8.93 0.29
N THR A 42 4.02 8.18 0.51
CA THR A 42 5.02 7.87 -0.51
C THR A 42 5.21 6.37 -0.49
N THR A 43 5.03 5.72 -1.64
CA THR A 43 5.30 4.29 -1.78
C THR A 43 6.27 4.02 -2.92
N TYR A 44 7.07 2.98 -2.76
CA TYR A 44 8.06 2.50 -3.72
C TYR A 44 7.79 1.02 -4.00
N MET A 45 7.79 0.66 -5.26
CA MET A 45 7.58 -0.71 -5.74
C MET A 45 8.56 -1.01 -6.86
N ARG A 46 9.07 -2.24 -6.93
CA ARG A 46 10.03 -2.61 -7.98
C ARG A 46 9.36 -3.21 -9.21
N GLU A 47 8.30 -3.96 -8.98
CA GLU A 47 7.68 -4.81 -9.98
C GLU A 47 6.33 -4.25 -10.45
N LEU A 48 6.04 -4.41 -11.73
CA LEU A 48 4.78 -3.95 -12.35
C LEU A 48 3.55 -4.62 -11.72
N ILE A 49 3.68 -5.84 -11.20
CA ILE A 49 2.58 -6.54 -10.51
C ILE A 49 2.07 -5.76 -9.29
N HIS A 50 2.94 -4.99 -8.61
CA HIS A 50 2.52 -4.15 -7.49
C HIS A 50 1.74 -2.92 -7.95
N LEU A 51 2.01 -2.41 -9.16
CA LEU A 51 1.20 -1.35 -9.74
C LEU A 51 -0.20 -1.87 -10.08
N GLN A 52 -0.30 -3.07 -10.65
CA GLN A 52 -1.58 -3.75 -10.89
C GLN A 52 -2.32 -4.01 -9.57
N THR A 53 -1.59 -4.46 -8.54
CA THR A 53 -2.13 -4.63 -7.18
C THR A 53 -2.71 -3.32 -6.64
N LEU A 54 -2.01 -2.20 -6.84
CA LEU A 54 -2.47 -0.89 -6.41
C LEU A 54 -3.77 -0.50 -7.11
N GLN A 55 -3.85 -0.76 -8.42
CA GLN A 55 -5.05 -0.50 -9.22
C GLN A 55 -6.23 -1.36 -8.75
N THR A 56 -6.04 -2.67 -8.57
CA THR A 56 -7.07 -3.59 -8.06
C THR A 56 -7.56 -3.15 -6.68
N LEU A 57 -6.64 -2.84 -5.77
CA LEU A 57 -7.01 -2.37 -4.43
C LEU A 57 -7.76 -1.03 -4.46
N THR A 58 -7.36 -0.11 -5.35
CA THR A 58 -8.04 1.16 -5.57
C THR A 58 -9.48 0.93 -6.04
N GLN A 59 -9.67 0.03 -7.00
CA GLN A 59 -10.99 -0.32 -7.52
C GLN A 59 -11.87 -0.96 -6.44
N TYR A 60 -11.32 -1.89 -5.65
CA TYR A 60 -12.06 -2.53 -4.55
C TYR A 60 -12.49 -1.55 -3.47
N PHE A 61 -11.72 -0.49 -3.22
CA PHE A 61 -12.16 0.58 -2.33
C PHE A 61 -13.25 1.44 -2.98
N ALA A 62 -13.15 1.73 -4.29
CA ALA A 62 -14.15 2.52 -5.01
C ALA A 62 -15.50 1.80 -5.04
N ASP A 63 -15.48 0.49 -5.30
CA ASP A 63 -16.67 -0.35 -5.37
C ASP A 63 -17.20 -0.77 -3.99
N SER A 64 -16.58 -0.29 -2.91
CA SER A 64 -16.90 -0.68 -1.53
C SER A 64 -16.81 -2.19 -1.26
N VAL A 65 -16.10 -2.94 -2.11
CA VAL A 65 -15.78 -4.36 -1.92
C VAL A 65 -14.94 -4.53 -0.67
N VAL A 66 -13.97 -3.64 -0.44
CA VAL A 66 -13.12 -3.61 0.75
C VAL A 66 -13.35 -2.32 1.53
N SER A 67 -13.59 -2.40 2.84
CA SER A 67 -13.75 -1.21 3.67
C SER A 67 -12.40 -0.52 3.97
N PRO A 68 -12.25 0.79 3.72
CA PRO A 68 -11.05 1.57 4.11
C PRO A 68 -10.67 1.49 5.58
N ARG A 69 -11.62 1.09 6.45
CA ARG A 69 -11.39 0.92 7.90
C ARG A 69 -10.33 -0.12 8.23
N PHE A 70 -10.06 -1.07 7.33
CA PHE A 70 -9.01 -2.08 7.58
C PHE A 70 -7.63 -1.44 7.71
N LEU A 71 -7.35 -0.34 6.98
CA LEU A 71 -6.07 0.37 7.04
C LEU A 71 -5.77 0.85 8.47
N PHE A 72 -6.74 1.47 9.14
CA PHE A 72 -6.55 1.96 10.51
C PHE A 72 -6.26 0.83 11.49
N LYS A 73 -6.96 -0.30 11.34
CA LYS A 73 -6.75 -1.49 12.19
C LYS A 73 -5.38 -2.11 11.92
N TYR A 74 -5.01 -2.24 10.65
CA TYR A 74 -3.73 -2.82 10.25
C TYR A 74 -2.56 -1.94 10.69
N ALA A 75 -2.65 -0.62 10.52
CA ALA A 75 -1.66 0.33 11.01
C ALA A 75 -1.49 0.24 12.53
N SER A 76 -2.58 0.07 13.29
CA SER A 76 -2.49 -0.13 14.74
C SER A 76 -1.77 -1.42 15.10
N VAL A 77 -1.89 -2.50 14.31
CA VAL A 77 -1.18 -3.75 14.57
C VAL A 77 0.28 -3.63 14.17
N ALA A 78 0.56 -3.06 13.00
CA ALA A 78 1.92 -2.77 12.54
C ALA A 78 2.69 -1.98 13.60
N ASN A 79 2.15 -0.85 14.05
CA ASN A 79 2.79 0.01 15.06
C ASN A 79 3.02 -0.66 16.43
N ARG A 80 2.30 -1.75 16.76
CA ARG A 80 2.52 -2.51 17.99
C ARG A 80 3.65 -3.53 17.84
N LEU A 81 3.89 -3.98 16.61
CA LEU A 81 4.90 -4.99 16.28
C LEU A 81 6.23 -4.33 15.88
N SER A 82 6.19 -3.19 15.20
CA SER A 82 7.39 -2.43 14.84
C SER A 82 7.92 -1.67 16.07
N GLY A 83 9.10 -2.08 16.56
CA GLY A 83 9.65 -1.53 17.81
C GLY A 83 11.17 -1.45 17.96
N SER A 84 11.97 -2.22 17.21
CA SER A 84 13.43 -2.23 17.40
C SER A 84 14.14 -3.02 16.31
N GLU A 85 15.48 -2.97 16.30
CA GLU A 85 16.31 -3.95 15.58
C GLU A 85 15.95 -5.36 16.07
N LEU A 86 15.77 -6.30 15.13
CA LEU A 86 15.31 -7.66 15.40
C LEU A 86 16.35 -8.69 14.96
N THR A 87 16.39 -9.82 15.67
CA THR A 87 17.00 -11.04 15.14
C THR A 87 16.21 -11.51 13.90
N TYR A 88 16.82 -12.39 13.10
CA TYR A 88 16.13 -12.97 11.94
C TYR A 88 14.87 -13.76 12.35
N GLU A 89 14.91 -14.50 13.47
CA GLU A 89 13.77 -15.26 13.98
C GLU A 89 12.61 -14.36 14.42
N ASP A 90 12.91 -13.31 15.19
CA ASP A 90 11.90 -12.33 15.61
C ASP A 90 11.26 -11.64 14.39
N TYR A 91 12.07 -11.31 13.39
CA TYR A 91 11.61 -10.75 12.12
C TYR A 91 10.64 -11.70 11.39
N LEU A 92 10.96 -13.01 11.30
CA LEU A 92 10.07 -14.00 10.68
C LEU A 92 8.73 -14.09 11.42
N ILE A 93 8.77 -14.13 12.75
CA ILE A 93 7.56 -14.15 13.59
C ILE A 93 6.71 -12.90 13.35
N GLN A 94 7.31 -11.71 13.31
CA GLN A 94 6.58 -10.48 13.03
C GLN A 94 5.95 -10.48 11.65
N MET A 95 6.69 -10.94 10.63
CA MET A 95 6.19 -11.06 9.27
C MET A 95 4.98 -12.00 9.19
N ASP A 96 5.02 -13.14 9.89
CA ASP A 96 3.90 -14.08 9.95
C ASP A 96 2.67 -13.49 10.66
N ILE A 97 2.88 -12.77 11.77
CA ILE A 97 1.78 -12.07 12.47
C ILE A 97 1.16 -11.02 11.56
N LEU A 98 1.97 -10.22 10.86
CA LEU A 98 1.50 -9.19 9.96
C LEU A 98 0.74 -9.76 8.76
N GLN A 99 1.18 -10.89 8.21
CA GLN A 99 0.45 -11.57 7.13
C GLN A 99 -0.87 -12.15 7.61
N LEU A 100 -0.88 -12.79 8.78
CA LEU A 100 -2.09 -13.34 9.39
C LEU A 100 -3.11 -12.23 9.69
N GLU A 101 -2.66 -11.09 10.20
CA GLU A 101 -3.57 -9.98 10.50
C GLU A 101 -4.07 -9.31 9.22
N LEU A 102 -3.22 -9.17 8.20
CA LEU A 102 -3.62 -8.66 6.88
C LEU A 102 -4.77 -9.52 6.33
N LYS A 103 -4.61 -10.86 6.40
CA LYS A 103 -5.64 -11.85 6.04
C LYS A 103 -6.94 -11.61 6.79
N ARG A 104 -6.87 -11.64 8.13
CA ARG A 104 -8.05 -11.52 9.00
C ARG A 104 -8.80 -10.22 8.78
N LEU A 105 -8.08 -9.12 8.60
CA LEU A 105 -8.70 -7.82 8.39
C LEU A 105 -9.33 -7.69 7.01
N LEU A 106 -8.70 -8.20 5.95
CA LEU A 106 -9.34 -8.21 4.64
C LEU A 106 -10.62 -9.04 4.65
N GLU A 107 -10.58 -10.30 5.12
CA GLU A 107 -11.77 -11.16 5.20
C GLU A 107 -12.95 -10.49 5.93
N ARG A 108 -12.66 -9.74 7.01
CA ARG A 108 -13.66 -8.98 7.78
C ARG A 108 -14.14 -7.72 7.07
N SER A 109 -13.28 -7.07 6.30
CA SER A 109 -13.56 -5.82 5.61
C SER A 109 -14.21 -6.00 4.25
N THR A 110 -14.17 -7.23 3.71
CA THR A 110 -14.74 -7.56 2.41
C THR A 110 -16.25 -7.78 2.49
N ALA A 111 -17.00 -7.07 1.65
CA ALA A 111 -18.43 -7.27 1.45
C ALA A 111 -18.71 -8.51 0.60
N GLY A 112 -19.94 -9.02 0.63
CA GLY A 112 -20.34 -10.16 -0.21
C GLY A 112 -20.45 -11.50 0.52
N ASN A 113 -20.77 -12.54 -0.24
CA ASN A 113 -20.92 -13.91 0.25
C ASN A 113 -19.54 -14.56 0.52
N LYS A 114 -19.54 -15.78 1.09
CA LYS A 114 -18.29 -16.47 1.47
C LYS A 114 -17.36 -16.70 0.28
N GLU A 115 -17.90 -16.98 -0.89
CA GLU A 115 -17.14 -17.27 -2.12
C GLU A 115 -16.50 -16.00 -2.68
N GLU A 116 -17.24 -14.89 -2.74
CA GLU A 116 -16.76 -13.56 -3.14
C GLU A 116 -15.65 -13.05 -2.22
N LYS A 117 -15.80 -13.29 -0.91
CA LYS A 117 -14.76 -12.97 0.08
C LYS A 117 -13.50 -13.81 -0.13
N HIS A 118 -13.66 -15.10 -0.40
CA HIS A 118 -12.52 -15.97 -0.67
C HIS A 118 -11.81 -15.59 -1.98
N GLU A 119 -12.53 -15.19 -3.01
CA GLU A 119 -11.93 -14.77 -4.28
C GLU A 119 -11.19 -13.44 -4.14
N THR A 120 -11.81 -12.44 -3.51
CA THR A 120 -11.16 -11.18 -3.14
C THR A 120 -9.89 -11.42 -2.30
N PHE A 121 -9.99 -12.37 -1.36
CA PHE A 121 -8.87 -12.79 -0.52
C PHE A 121 -7.76 -13.46 -1.34
N ARG A 122 -8.07 -14.35 -2.29
CA ARG A 122 -7.06 -14.99 -3.15
C ARG A 122 -6.29 -13.97 -3.97
N GLN A 123 -7.00 -13.00 -4.54
CA GLN A 123 -6.40 -11.96 -5.38
C GLN A 123 -5.50 -11.00 -4.58
N LEU A 124 -5.70 -10.89 -3.27
CA LEU A 124 -4.93 -9.97 -2.42
C LEU A 124 -3.95 -10.63 -1.43
N ILE A 125 -4.19 -11.84 -0.90
CA ILE A 125 -3.47 -12.37 0.29
C ILE A 125 -2.99 -13.86 0.30
N ASN A 126 -3.49 -14.78 -0.54
CA ASN A 126 -3.41 -16.26 -0.35
C ASN A 126 -2.19 -16.95 0.37
N ASN A 127 -2.49 -18.03 1.11
CA ASN A 127 -1.60 -18.94 1.83
C ASN A 127 -1.16 -20.22 1.05
N GLU A 128 -1.32 -20.30 -0.27
CA GLU A 128 -1.16 -21.56 -1.04
C GLU A 128 0.01 -21.55 -2.05
N GLY A 129 1.05 -20.75 -1.81
CA GLY A 129 2.33 -20.88 -2.53
C GLY A 129 2.37 -20.28 -3.94
N GLN A 130 1.40 -19.44 -4.32
CA GLN A 130 1.51 -18.55 -5.48
C GLN A 130 1.81 -17.11 -5.04
N GLU A 131 2.52 -16.35 -5.86
CA GLU A 131 2.81 -14.94 -5.60
C GLU A 131 1.52 -14.14 -5.40
N VAL A 132 1.40 -13.59 -4.20
CA VAL A 132 0.23 -12.88 -3.73
C VAL A 132 0.46 -11.39 -3.82
N ALA A 133 -0.48 -10.65 -4.38
CA ALA A 133 -0.40 -9.21 -4.58
C ALA A 133 0.05 -8.40 -3.34
N LEU A 134 -0.71 -8.38 -2.24
CA LEU A 134 -0.36 -7.58 -1.04
C LEU A 134 0.62 -8.30 -0.11
N SER A 135 0.48 -9.61 0.10
CA SER A 135 1.42 -10.34 0.96
C SER A 135 2.83 -10.39 0.36
N ALA A 136 2.98 -10.55 -0.96
CA ALA A 136 4.29 -10.48 -1.59
C ALA A 136 4.85 -9.06 -1.53
N PHE A 137 4.00 -8.03 -1.71
CA PHE A 137 4.46 -6.66 -1.53
C PHE A 137 4.95 -6.39 -0.11
N LEU A 138 4.24 -6.86 0.92
CA LEU A 138 4.67 -6.78 2.32
C LEU A 138 6.01 -7.50 2.55
N ARG A 139 6.19 -8.71 2.00
CA ARG A 139 7.46 -9.45 2.07
C ARG A 139 8.58 -8.69 1.37
N GLN A 140 8.32 -8.06 0.23
CA GLN A 140 9.28 -7.23 -0.49
C GLN A 140 9.70 -5.98 0.32
N GLN A 141 8.92 -5.58 1.34
CA GLN A 141 9.27 -4.49 2.25
C GLN A 141 10.26 -4.91 3.34
N ALA A 142 10.64 -6.18 3.39
CA ALA A 142 11.72 -6.65 4.25
C ALA A 142 13.08 -6.21 3.72
N LYS A 143 13.90 -5.63 4.61
CA LYS A 143 15.25 -5.17 4.28
C LYS A 143 16.21 -5.54 5.42
N GLU A 144 17.41 -5.99 5.05
CA GLU A 144 18.55 -6.06 5.96
C GLU A 144 19.28 -4.71 5.91
N VAL A 145 19.39 -4.02 7.04
CA VAL A 145 19.90 -2.64 7.11
C VAL A 145 21.34 -2.57 7.63
N ARG A 146 21.71 -3.51 8.51
CA ARG A 146 23.07 -3.72 9.05
C ARG A 146 23.34 -5.21 9.07
N ALA A 147 24.61 -5.62 9.16
CA ALA A 147 24.95 -7.03 9.31
C ALA A 147 24.18 -7.62 10.50
N ASN A 148 23.18 -8.47 10.20
CA ASN A 148 22.27 -9.11 11.16
C ASN A 148 21.12 -8.28 11.74
N ALA A 149 20.74 -7.14 11.12
CA ALA A 149 19.58 -6.36 11.53
C ALA A 149 18.50 -6.32 10.43
N TRP A 150 17.35 -6.92 10.73
CA TRP A 150 16.20 -6.99 9.82
C TRP A 150 15.13 -5.99 10.24
N VAL A 151 14.56 -5.28 9.26
CA VAL A 151 13.46 -4.33 9.46
C VAL A 151 12.40 -4.50 8.37
N ILE A 152 11.14 -4.38 8.75
CA ILE A 152 10.00 -4.32 7.83
C ILE A 152 9.64 -2.85 7.59
N ASP A 153 9.70 -2.41 6.33
CA ASP A 153 9.31 -1.06 5.91
C ASP A 153 7.77 -0.92 5.87
N THR A 154 7.17 -0.94 7.07
CA THR A 154 5.72 -0.85 7.27
C THR A 154 5.17 0.49 6.80
N ASP A 155 5.96 1.57 6.86
CA ASP A 155 5.58 2.89 6.35
C ASP A 155 5.36 2.89 4.84
N ASN A 156 6.24 2.23 4.08
CA ASN A 156 6.09 2.08 2.64
C ASN A 156 4.82 1.27 2.27
N PHE A 157 4.57 0.19 3.00
CA PHE A 157 3.39 -0.66 2.83
C PHE A 157 2.08 0.05 3.21
N LEU A 158 2.04 0.74 4.34
CA LEU A 158 0.87 1.51 4.74
C LEU A 158 0.61 2.68 3.80
N SER A 159 1.67 3.34 3.30
CA SER A 159 1.55 4.38 2.28
C SER A 159 0.96 3.84 0.99
N PHE A 160 1.33 2.64 0.56
CA PHE A 160 0.74 1.97 -0.61
C PHE A 160 -0.79 1.85 -0.48
N ILE A 161 -1.26 1.29 0.63
CA ILE A 161 -2.70 1.11 0.89
C ILE A 161 -3.40 2.47 1.00
N LYS A 162 -2.79 3.43 1.71
CA LYS A 162 -3.35 4.78 1.89
C LYS A 162 -3.50 5.51 0.56
N ILE A 163 -2.54 5.38 -0.35
CA ILE A 163 -2.61 5.95 -1.70
C ILE A 163 -3.78 5.32 -2.47
N ALA A 164 -3.94 4.00 -2.43
CA ALA A 164 -5.09 3.34 -3.07
C ALA A 164 -6.43 3.84 -2.53
N THR A 165 -6.57 4.00 -1.22
CA THR A 165 -7.78 4.56 -0.59
C THR A 165 -8.06 6.01 -1.01
N LYS A 166 -7.02 6.82 -1.23
CA LYS A 166 -7.21 8.21 -1.68
C LYS A 166 -7.56 8.28 -3.16
N LEU A 167 -6.91 7.49 -4.00
CA LEU A 167 -7.24 7.40 -5.43
C LEU A 167 -8.69 6.94 -5.63
N SER A 168 -9.18 6.01 -4.82
CA SER A 168 -10.56 5.54 -4.91
C SER A 168 -11.58 6.65 -4.59
N SER A 169 -11.23 7.55 -3.67
CA SER A 169 -12.08 8.69 -3.31
C SER A 169 -12.21 9.69 -4.47
N GLU A 170 -11.16 9.86 -5.28
CA GLU A 170 -11.20 10.72 -6.48
C GLU A 170 -12.02 10.08 -7.61
N ILE A 171 -11.94 8.75 -7.78
CA ILE A 171 -12.81 8.02 -8.73
C ILE A 171 -14.29 8.22 -8.36
N LEU A 172 -14.62 8.08 -7.08
CA LEU A 172 -15.99 8.27 -6.59
C LEU A 172 -16.52 9.69 -6.83
N LYS A 173 -15.71 10.72 -6.58
CA LYS A 173 -16.09 12.12 -6.87
C LYS A 173 -16.36 12.32 -8.36
N LYS A 174 -15.45 11.85 -9.22
CA LYS A 174 -15.60 11.99 -10.68
C LYS A 174 -16.90 11.33 -11.18
N ASN A 175 -17.23 10.15 -10.67
CA ASN A 175 -18.47 9.46 -11.05
C ASN A 175 -19.71 10.21 -10.57
N GLN A 176 -19.67 10.89 -9.41
CA GLN A 176 -20.76 11.73 -8.92
C GLN A 176 -20.95 13.00 -9.77
N ASP A 177 -19.85 13.63 -10.17
CA ASP A 177 -19.86 14.82 -11.04
C ASP A 177 -20.42 14.48 -12.44
N GLU A 178 -20.06 13.32 -13.01
CA GLU A 178 -20.60 12.87 -14.31
C GLU A 178 -22.11 12.56 -14.24
N VAL A 179 -22.60 11.93 -13.17
CA VAL A 179 -24.03 11.64 -12.98
C VAL A 179 -24.86 12.90 -12.77
N SER A 180 -24.32 13.90 -12.07
CA SER A 180 -25.01 15.17 -11.84
C SER A 180 -25.12 16.04 -13.10
N VAL A 181 -24.13 16.00 -14.01
CA VAL A 181 -24.21 16.68 -15.31
C VAL A 181 -25.24 16.03 -16.25
N LEU A 182 -25.45 14.71 -16.17
CA LEU A 182 -26.42 14.00 -17.00
C LEU A 182 -27.88 14.16 -16.53
N THR A 183 -28.10 14.72 -15.35
CA THR A 183 -29.44 14.87 -14.73
C THR A 183 -29.95 16.31 -14.72
N THR A 184 -29.17 17.26 -15.26
CA THR A 184 -29.51 18.68 -15.50
C THR A 184 -29.70 18.96 -16.98
#